data_AF-A0A3D5J4K2-F1
#
_entry.id   AF-A0A3D5J4K2-F1
#
_cell.length_a   1.000
_cell.length_b   1.000
_cell.length_c   1.000
_cell.angle_alpha   90.00
_cell.angle_beta   90.00
_cell.angle_gamma   90.00
#
_symmetry.space_group_name_H-M   'P 1'
#
loop_
_entity.id
_entity.type
_entity.pdbx_description
1 polymer ?
#
loop_
_entity_poly.entity_id
_entity_poly.type
_entity_poly.pdbx_seq_one_letter_code
_entity_poly.pdbx_strand_id
1 'polypeptide(L)'
;MKYLSFNSRKSLEKEKLIFEEPFLLIILEHFQYFILIIAPIIFGLAFFYVQLYFQNPVLFPFSIVTLLLSFLITLFIFLQIKKTATFRKIKGKGNRKENMNLIESICNRNDWKILHTDNHSHVILIENLTLAYHNGRELFILCKDDKVYIKCLTYSIHDLKSPFHWNSQRKIENMFIEKIV
;
A
#
# COMPACT_ATOMS: atom_id res chain seq x y z
N MET A 1 -12.24 4.87 5.02
CA MET A 1 -11.49 3.77 4.39
C MET A 1 -11.83 3.71 2.90
N LYS A 2 -11.00 3.06 2.05
CA LYS A 2 -11.14 3.15 0.58
C LYS A 2 -11.99 2.05 -0.07
N TYR A 3 -12.55 1.12 0.70
CA TYR A 3 -13.41 0.06 0.14
C TYR A 3 -14.63 0.59 -0.64
N LEU A 4 -15.19 1.75 -0.27
CA LEU A 4 -16.37 2.33 -0.95
C LEU A 4 -16.09 2.77 -2.39
N SER A 5 -14.86 3.16 -2.69
CA SER A 5 -14.43 3.59 -4.03
C SER A 5 -13.73 2.47 -4.81
N PHE A 6 -13.62 1.26 -4.25
CA PHE A 6 -12.92 0.17 -4.91
C PHE A 6 -13.65 -0.31 -6.16
N ASN A 7 -12.96 -0.32 -7.30
CA ASN A 7 -13.52 -0.85 -8.55
C ASN A 7 -12.85 -2.18 -8.91
N SER A 8 -13.49 -3.28 -8.55
CA SER A 8 -12.97 -4.63 -8.77
C SER A 8 -12.78 -4.99 -10.24
N ARG A 9 -13.70 -4.57 -11.12
CA ARG A 9 -13.65 -4.87 -12.56
C ARG A 9 -12.40 -4.26 -13.20
N LYS A 10 -12.22 -2.94 -13.07
CA LYS A 10 -11.03 -2.25 -13.57
C LYS A 10 -9.76 -2.80 -12.92
N SER A 11 -9.83 -3.10 -11.61
CA SER A 11 -8.70 -3.66 -10.88
C SER A 11 -8.27 -5.03 -11.41
N LEU A 12 -9.23 -5.86 -11.79
CA LEU A 12 -9.00 -7.19 -12.37
C LEU A 12 -8.45 -7.10 -13.80
N GLU A 13 -8.98 -6.18 -14.61
CA GLU A 13 -8.48 -5.93 -15.98
C GLU A 13 -7.04 -5.45 -16.00
N LYS A 14 -6.65 -4.56 -15.07
CA LYS A 14 -5.28 -4.00 -15.00
C LYS A 14 -4.34 -4.75 -14.05
N GLU A 15 -4.82 -5.79 -13.37
CA GLU A 15 -4.12 -6.52 -12.30
C GLU A 15 -3.50 -5.58 -11.24
N LYS A 16 -4.19 -4.47 -10.92
CA LYS A 16 -3.74 -3.42 -9.98
C LYS A 16 -4.91 -2.91 -9.16
N LEU A 17 -4.67 -2.44 -7.94
CA LEU A 17 -5.71 -1.78 -7.14
C LEU A 17 -6.12 -0.45 -7.78
N ILE A 18 -7.39 -0.34 -8.13
CA ILE A 18 -8.00 0.85 -8.72
C ILE A 18 -9.19 1.29 -7.86
N PHE A 19 -9.17 2.57 -7.53
CA PHE A 19 -10.22 3.25 -6.77
C PHE A 19 -10.83 4.34 -7.66
N GLU A 20 -12.15 4.39 -7.75
CA GLU A 20 -12.93 5.45 -8.40
C GLU A 20 -13.15 6.59 -7.42
N GLU A 21 -12.13 7.41 -7.29
CA GLU A 21 -12.16 8.58 -6.42
C GLU A 21 -12.42 9.86 -7.22
N PRO A 22 -13.05 10.87 -6.60
CA PRO A 22 -13.09 12.22 -7.13
C PRO A 22 -11.71 12.70 -7.58
N PHE A 23 -11.66 13.35 -8.74
CA PHE A 23 -10.41 13.82 -9.35
C PHE A 23 -9.53 14.64 -8.40
N LEU A 24 -10.14 15.49 -7.56
CA LEU A 24 -9.43 16.30 -6.56
C LEU A 24 -8.71 15.44 -5.52
N LEU A 25 -9.31 14.33 -5.05
CA LEU A 25 -8.66 13.42 -4.11
C LEU A 25 -7.50 12.67 -4.75
N ILE A 26 -7.63 12.29 -6.02
CA ILE A 26 -6.54 11.69 -6.79
C ILE A 26 -5.36 12.67 -6.87
N ILE A 27 -5.61 13.95 -7.19
CA ILE A 27 -4.56 14.98 -7.22
C ILE A 27 -3.89 15.14 -5.86
N LEU A 28 -4.66 15.25 -4.78
CA LEU A 28 -4.12 15.43 -3.43
C LEU A 28 -3.25 14.25 -3.01
N GLU A 29 -3.67 13.01 -3.29
CA GLU A 29 -2.87 11.81 -2.98
C GLU A 29 -1.54 11.81 -3.77
N HIS A 30 -1.57 12.16 -5.06
CA HIS A 30 -0.36 12.27 -5.88
C HIS A 30 0.56 13.40 -5.42
N PHE A 31 -0.01 14.56 -5.06
CA PHE A 31 0.73 15.70 -4.55
C PHE A 31 1.43 15.37 -3.22
N GLN A 32 0.74 14.66 -2.33
CA GLN A 32 1.35 14.18 -1.09
C GLN A 32 2.51 13.22 -1.35
N TYR A 33 2.36 12.25 -2.26
CA TYR A 33 3.46 11.37 -2.65
C TYR A 33 4.62 12.13 -3.29
N PHE A 34 4.33 13.14 -4.11
CA PHE A 34 5.33 14.01 -4.70
C PHE A 34 6.14 14.74 -3.62
N ILE A 35 5.47 15.35 -2.64
CA ILE A 35 6.14 16.01 -1.50
C ILE A 35 7.01 15.00 -0.73
N LEU A 36 6.47 13.83 -0.40
CA LEU A 36 7.20 12.80 0.35
C LEU A 36 8.48 12.32 -0.37
N ILE A 37 8.44 12.22 -1.70
CA ILE A 37 9.58 11.80 -2.53
C ILE A 37 10.63 12.91 -2.61
N ILE A 38 10.21 14.17 -2.79
CA ILE A 38 11.11 15.27 -3.13
C ILE A 38 11.68 15.98 -1.90
N ALA A 39 10.94 16.05 -0.80
CA ALA A 39 11.37 16.76 0.39
C ALA A 39 12.77 16.31 0.88
N PRO A 40 13.10 15.01 0.98
CA PRO A 40 14.44 14.58 1.39
C PRO A 40 15.55 15.13 0.48
N ILE A 41 15.35 15.13 -0.85
CA ILE A 41 16.31 15.66 -1.81
C ILE A 41 16.47 17.17 -1.65
N ILE A 42 15.36 17.92 -1.56
CA ILE A 42 15.42 19.38 -1.39
C ILE A 42 16.19 19.74 -0.12
N PHE A 43 15.90 19.10 1.00
CA PHE A 43 16.61 19.36 2.25
C PHE A 43 18.09 18.95 2.19
N GLY A 44 18.40 17.82 1.55
CA GLY A 44 19.78 17.37 1.34
C GLY A 44 20.59 18.35 0.48
N LEU A 45 20.01 18.81 -0.64
CA LEU A 45 20.63 19.80 -1.53
C LEU A 45 20.79 21.15 -0.84
N ALA A 46 19.77 21.62 -0.12
CA ALA A 46 19.83 22.89 0.60
C ALA A 46 20.94 22.87 1.66
N PHE A 47 21.05 21.80 2.45
CA PHE A 47 22.11 21.67 3.44
C PHE A 47 23.50 21.63 2.79
N PHE A 48 23.66 20.85 1.71
CA PHE A 48 24.90 20.80 0.95
C PHE A 48 25.30 22.17 0.38
N TYR A 49 24.35 22.89 -0.23
CA TYR A 49 24.55 24.22 -0.79
C TYR A 49 24.99 25.23 0.28
N VAL A 50 24.34 25.22 1.45
CA VAL A 50 24.74 26.07 2.59
C VAL A 50 26.18 25.78 3.00
N GLN A 51 26.59 24.50 3.08
CA GLN A 51 27.97 24.17 3.46
C GLN A 51 29.00 24.51 2.38
N LEU A 52 28.63 24.55 1.10
CA LEU A 52 29.50 25.08 0.04
C LEU A 52 29.78 26.57 0.22
N TYR A 53 28.79 27.34 0.70
CA TYR A 53 28.93 28.77 0.94
C TYR A 53 29.74 29.09 2.19
N PHE A 54 29.42 28.43 3.32
CA PHE A 54 30.09 28.70 4.61
C PHE A 54 31.44 27.99 4.78
N GLN A 55 31.74 26.99 3.94
CA GLN A 55 33.00 26.24 3.93
C GLN A 55 33.42 25.69 5.31
N ASN A 56 32.45 25.28 6.13
CA ASN A 56 32.74 24.73 7.45
C ASN A 56 33.43 23.35 7.29
N PRO A 57 34.69 23.18 7.73
CA PRO A 57 35.48 21.98 7.46
C PRO A 57 34.93 20.73 8.18
N VAL A 58 34.19 20.91 9.26
CA VAL A 58 33.56 19.80 10.00
C VAL A 58 32.24 19.41 9.35
N LEU A 59 31.38 20.39 9.02
CA LEU A 59 30.04 20.13 8.50
C LEU A 59 30.02 19.77 7.01
N PHE A 60 31.04 20.16 6.24
CA PHE A 60 31.10 19.87 4.82
C PHE A 60 31.12 18.36 4.49
N PRO A 61 31.94 17.51 5.12
CA PRO A 61 31.83 16.06 4.96
C PRO A 61 30.44 15.51 5.35
N PHE A 62 29.84 16.03 6.43
CA PHE A 62 28.50 15.60 6.86
C PHE A 62 27.42 15.97 5.85
N SER A 63 27.54 17.09 5.13
CA SER A 63 26.56 17.48 4.13
C SER A 63 26.58 16.58 2.89
N ILE A 64 27.76 16.07 2.49
CA ILE A 64 27.87 15.05 1.44
C ILE A 64 27.18 13.75 1.87
N VAL A 65 27.45 13.26 3.09
CA VAL A 65 26.79 12.06 3.62
C VAL A 65 25.29 12.25 3.70
N THR A 66 24.83 13.41 4.17
CA THR A 66 23.41 13.75 4.25
C THR A 66 22.76 13.75 2.88
N LEU A 67 23.41 14.32 1.86
CA LEU A 67 22.91 14.33 0.49
C LEU A 67 22.77 12.91 -0.07
N LEU A 68 23.75 12.03 0.15
CA LEU A 68 23.67 10.62 -0.24
C LEU A 68 22.52 9.89 0.46
N LEU A 69 22.36 10.10 1.78
CA LEU A 69 21.25 9.55 2.55
C LEU A 69 19.90 10.05 2.03
N SER A 70 19.78 11.33 1.67
CA SER A 70 18.58 11.90 1.07
C SER A 70 18.17 11.16 -0.22
N PHE A 71 19.12 10.88 -1.12
CA PHE A 71 18.84 10.09 -2.33
C PHE A 71 18.40 8.66 -2.01
N LEU A 72 19.05 8.00 -1.03
CA LEU A 72 18.67 6.65 -0.60
C LEU A 72 17.26 6.62 0.01
N ILE A 73 16.93 7.61 0.85
CA ILE A 73 15.60 7.77 1.45
C ILE A 73 14.55 7.99 0.35
N THR A 74 14.81 8.87 -0.61
CA THR A 74 13.89 9.09 -1.73
C THR A 74 13.67 7.83 -2.56
N LEU A 75 14.74 7.11 -2.90
CA LEU A 75 14.64 5.84 -3.63
C LEU A 75 13.81 4.82 -2.84
N PHE A 76 14.05 4.72 -1.53
CA PHE A 76 13.26 3.87 -0.64
C PHE A 76 11.77 4.25 -0.67
N ILE A 77 11.43 5.53 -0.47
CA ILE A 77 10.04 6.03 -0.49
C ILE A 77 9.36 5.71 -1.83
N PHE A 78 10.03 6.00 -2.94
CA PHE A 78 9.51 5.72 -4.29
C PHE A 78 9.20 4.24 -4.48
N LEU A 79 10.11 3.34 -4.08
CA LEU A 79 9.91 1.90 -4.18
C LEU A 79 8.74 1.42 -3.30
N GLN A 80 8.54 2.01 -2.11
CA GLN A 80 7.41 1.67 -1.25
C GLN A 80 6.07 2.10 -1.87
N ILE A 81 5.99 3.31 -2.41
CA ILE A 81 4.78 3.81 -3.08
C ILE A 81 4.40 2.90 -4.26
N LYS A 82 5.37 2.53 -5.11
CA LYS A 82 5.14 1.62 -6.25
C LYS A 82 4.55 0.27 -5.85
N LYS A 83 4.90 -0.25 -4.65
CA LYS A 83 4.41 -1.54 -4.14
C LYS A 83 2.96 -1.50 -3.62
N THR A 84 2.38 -0.33 -3.41
CA THR A 84 1.02 -0.21 -2.85
C THR A 84 -0.09 -0.62 -3.83
N ALA A 85 0.14 -0.48 -5.14
CA ALA A 85 -0.90 -0.70 -6.15
C ALA A 85 -0.92 -2.14 -6.73
N THR A 86 0.12 -2.95 -6.50
CA THR A 86 0.29 -4.23 -7.17
C THR A 86 -0.29 -5.37 -6.34
N PHE A 87 -1.16 -6.18 -6.95
CA PHE A 87 -1.64 -7.41 -6.32
C PHE A 87 -0.57 -8.50 -6.29
N ARG A 88 -0.63 -9.36 -5.27
CA ARG A 88 0.04 -10.64 -5.31
C ARG A 88 -0.89 -11.68 -5.93
N LYS A 89 -0.41 -12.38 -6.94
CA LYS A 89 -1.15 -13.44 -7.62
C LYS A 89 -0.77 -14.80 -7.02
N ILE A 90 -1.77 -15.60 -6.69
CA ILE A 90 -1.62 -16.99 -6.28
C ILE A 90 -2.56 -17.89 -7.10
N LYS A 91 -2.26 -19.19 -7.10
CA LYS A 91 -3.17 -20.21 -7.63
C LYS A 91 -4.17 -20.57 -6.53
N GLY A 92 -5.46 -20.53 -6.86
CA GLY A 92 -6.55 -20.96 -6.00
C GLY A 92 -7.09 -22.33 -6.40
N LYS A 93 -8.35 -22.57 -6.04
CA LYS A 93 -9.18 -23.70 -6.49
C LYS A 93 -9.54 -23.58 -7.97
N GLY A 94 -10.18 -24.62 -8.50
CA GLY A 94 -10.37 -24.81 -9.95
C GLY A 94 -11.28 -23.79 -10.62
N ASN A 95 -12.09 -23.05 -9.86
CA ASN A 95 -12.93 -21.98 -10.41
C ASN A 95 -13.15 -20.82 -9.43
N ARG A 96 -13.63 -19.70 -9.98
CA ARG A 96 -13.93 -18.47 -9.25
C ARG A 96 -14.90 -18.68 -8.09
N LYS A 97 -15.98 -19.45 -8.29
CA LYS A 97 -17.04 -19.62 -7.29
C LYS A 97 -16.53 -20.38 -6.06
N GLU A 98 -15.75 -21.43 -6.27
CA GLU A 98 -15.05 -22.16 -5.22
C GLU A 98 -14.08 -21.25 -4.45
N ASN A 99 -13.32 -20.41 -5.17
CA ASN A 99 -12.43 -19.44 -4.55
C ASN A 99 -13.19 -18.44 -3.67
N MET A 100 -14.28 -17.86 -4.15
CA MET A 100 -15.12 -16.93 -3.38
C MET A 100 -15.70 -17.61 -2.13
N ASN A 101 -16.30 -18.79 -2.27
CA ASN A 101 -16.84 -19.56 -1.13
C ASN A 101 -15.75 -19.90 -0.10
N LEU A 102 -14.55 -20.27 -0.57
CA LEU A 102 -13.42 -20.55 0.31
C LEU A 102 -13.00 -19.31 1.09
N ILE A 103 -12.91 -18.16 0.43
CA ILE A 103 -12.59 -16.87 1.06
C ILE A 103 -13.61 -16.55 2.17
N GLU A 104 -14.91 -16.64 1.87
CA GLU A 104 -15.97 -16.43 2.87
C GLU A 104 -15.84 -17.38 4.07
N SER A 105 -15.54 -18.66 3.81
CA SER A 105 -15.32 -19.65 4.88
C SER A 105 -14.11 -19.31 5.76
N ILE A 106 -13.06 -18.73 5.17
CA ILE A 106 -11.87 -18.30 5.91
C ILE A 106 -12.23 -17.09 6.77
N CYS A 107 -12.94 -16.11 6.23
CA CYS A 107 -13.39 -14.94 6.97
C CYS A 107 -14.25 -15.34 8.18
N ASN A 108 -15.25 -16.19 7.97
CA ASN A 108 -16.15 -16.65 9.02
C ASN A 108 -15.41 -17.41 10.13
N ARG A 109 -14.42 -18.26 9.78
CA ARG A 109 -13.61 -19.00 10.77
C ARG A 109 -12.67 -18.12 11.60
N ASN A 110 -12.31 -16.94 11.10
CA ASN A 110 -11.38 -16.03 11.76
C ASN A 110 -12.06 -14.79 12.33
N ASP A 111 -13.39 -14.76 12.31
CA ASP A 111 -14.21 -13.62 12.73
C ASP A 111 -13.81 -12.30 12.01
N TRP A 112 -13.42 -12.42 10.75
CA TRP A 112 -13.06 -11.28 9.91
C TRP A 112 -14.28 -10.74 9.18
N LYS A 113 -14.49 -9.43 9.28
CA LYS A 113 -15.65 -8.77 8.69
C LYS A 113 -15.45 -8.50 7.21
N ILE A 114 -16.32 -9.04 6.37
CA ILE A 114 -16.40 -8.67 4.95
C ILE A 114 -17.14 -7.33 4.84
N LEU A 115 -16.47 -6.29 4.33
CA LEU A 115 -17.01 -4.94 4.18
C LEU A 115 -17.76 -4.77 2.86
N HIS A 116 -17.25 -5.41 1.81
CA HIS A 116 -17.81 -5.34 0.47
C HIS A 116 -17.62 -6.66 -0.26
N THR A 117 -18.61 -7.05 -1.03
CA THR A 117 -18.60 -8.23 -1.88
C THR A 117 -19.18 -7.85 -3.23
N ASP A 118 -18.53 -8.32 -4.29
CA ASP A 118 -19.10 -8.34 -5.63
C ASP A 118 -18.85 -9.69 -6.31
N ASN A 119 -19.20 -9.79 -7.59
CA ASN A 119 -19.07 -11.04 -8.35
C ASN A 119 -17.64 -11.59 -8.43
N HIS A 120 -16.61 -10.77 -8.28
CA HIS A 120 -15.22 -11.15 -8.44
C HIS A 120 -14.34 -10.78 -7.25
N SER A 121 -14.89 -10.20 -6.20
CA SER A 121 -14.09 -9.64 -5.13
C SER A 121 -14.73 -9.67 -3.76
N HIS A 122 -13.84 -9.70 -2.76
CA HIS A 122 -14.16 -9.38 -1.38
C HIS A 122 -13.19 -8.32 -0.88
N VAL A 123 -13.71 -7.38 -0.09
CA VAL A 123 -12.92 -6.48 0.73
C VAL A 123 -13.17 -6.82 2.18
N ILE A 124 -12.11 -7.17 2.90
CA ILE A 124 -12.17 -7.68 4.27
C ILE A 124 -11.49 -6.69 5.21
N LEU A 125 -12.14 -6.37 6.31
CA LEU A 125 -11.54 -5.63 7.42
C LEU A 125 -10.76 -6.60 8.30
N ILE A 126 -9.44 -6.42 8.39
CA ILE A 126 -8.56 -7.28 9.19
C ILE A 126 -8.35 -6.69 10.59
N GLU A 127 -8.12 -5.38 10.65
CA GLU A 127 -7.88 -4.66 11.90
C GLU A 127 -8.67 -3.35 11.87
N ASN A 128 -9.43 -3.09 12.92
CA ASN A 128 -10.02 -1.79 13.22
C ASN A 128 -9.36 -1.19 14.47
N LEU A 129 -8.02 -1.16 14.48
CA LEU A 129 -7.24 -0.61 15.59
C LEU A 129 -6.84 0.83 15.29
N THR A 130 -7.16 1.73 16.21
CA THR A 130 -6.69 3.12 16.32
C THR A 130 -5.44 3.23 17.20
N LEU A 131 -4.58 2.21 17.21
CA LEU A 131 -3.35 2.16 18.02
C LEU A 131 -2.14 1.98 17.08
N ALA A 132 -1.12 2.83 17.26
CA ALA A 132 0.14 2.86 16.50
C ALA A 132 0.04 3.30 15.02
N TYR A 133 -0.28 4.59 14.79
CA TYR A 133 -0.11 5.32 13.51
C TYR A 133 -0.88 4.82 12.28
N HIS A 134 -1.81 3.87 12.44
CA HIS A 134 -2.71 3.46 11.36
C HIS A 134 -4.17 3.38 11.80
N ASN A 135 -5.09 3.67 10.88
CA ASN A 135 -6.54 3.68 11.08
C ASN A 135 -7.19 2.35 10.63
N GLY A 136 -6.43 1.26 10.71
CA GLY A 136 -6.88 -0.07 10.32
C GLY A 136 -6.32 -0.58 8.99
N ARG A 137 -6.72 -1.81 8.64
CA ARG A 137 -6.22 -2.54 7.48
C ARG A 137 -7.34 -3.23 6.73
N GLU A 138 -7.27 -3.12 5.42
CA GLU A 138 -8.19 -3.81 4.51
C GLU A 138 -7.42 -4.79 3.63
N LEU A 139 -8.00 -5.97 3.44
CA LEU A 139 -7.52 -6.99 2.53
C LEU A 139 -8.44 -7.02 1.32
N PHE A 140 -7.89 -6.66 0.17
CA PHE A 140 -8.57 -6.70 -1.13
C PHE A 140 -8.24 -8.02 -1.79
N ILE A 141 -9.27 -8.77 -2.16
CA ILE A 141 -9.13 -10.05 -2.85
C ILE A 141 -9.94 -10.00 -4.14
N LEU A 142 -9.32 -10.33 -5.26
CA LEU A 142 -10.00 -10.58 -6.53
C LEU A 142 -9.85 -12.05 -6.92
N CYS A 143 -10.91 -12.64 -7.46
CA CYS A 143 -10.91 -13.98 -8.01
C CYS A 143 -11.18 -13.92 -9.52
N LYS A 144 -10.34 -14.60 -10.29
CA LYS A 144 -10.54 -14.80 -11.73
C LYS A 144 -10.09 -16.21 -12.09
N ASP A 145 -11.03 -17.01 -12.57
CA ASP A 145 -10.81 -18.41 -12.92
C ASP A 145 -10.16 -19.18 -11.75
N ASP A 146 -8.96 -19.72 -11.96
CA ASP A 146 -8.15 -20.44 -10.97
C ASP A 146 -7.18 -19.55 -10.18
N LYS A 147 -7.26 -18.23 -10.33
CA LYS A 147 -6.33 -17.26 -9.72
C LYS A 147 -7.01 -16.43 -8.66
N VAL A 148 -6.26 -16.18 -7.59
CA VAL A 148 -6.63 -15.26 -6.52
C VAL A 148 -5.56 -14.15 -6.46
N TYR A 149 -6.01 -12.90 -6.49
CA TYR A 149 -5.19 -11.71 -6.40
C TYR A 149 -5.43 -11.08 -5.04
N ILE A 150 -4.38 -10.92 -4.24
CA ILE A 150 -4.48 -10.51 -2.85
C ILE A 150 -3.61 -9.29 -2.64
N LYS A 151 -4.16 -8.28 -1.95
CA LYS A 151 -3.40 -7.11 -1.52
C LYS A 151 -3.95 -6.56 -0.23
N CYS A 152 -3.09 -6.43 0.77
CA CYS A 152 -3.41 -5.72 2.00
C CYS A 152 -2.99 -4.26 1.89
N LEU A 153 -3.89 -3.35 2.29
CA LEU A 153 -3.59 -1.93 2.47
C LEU A 153 -3.71 -1.56 3.94
N THR A 154 -2.86 -0.63 4.35
CA THR A 154 -2.90 0.02 5.66
C THR A 154 -3.17 1.49 5.44
N TYR A 155 -4.06 2.06 6.26
CA TYR A 155 -4.45 3.46 6.14
C TYR A 155 -3.84 4.27 7.27
N SER A 156 -3.37 5.47 6.96
CA SER A 156 -2.98 6.48 7.94
C SER A 156 -4.15 7.44 8.22
N ILE A 157 -3.87 8.56 8.88
CA ILE A 157 -4.82 9.64 9.12
C ILE A 157 -5.52 10.03 7.80
N HIS A 158 -6.82 10.32 7.87
CA HIS A 158 -7.68 10.66 6.73
C HIS A 158 -7.78 9.59 5.63
N ASP A 159 -7.65 8.31 5.98
CA ASP A 159 -7.80 7.18 5.04
C ASP A 159 -6.80 7.20 3.87
N LEU A 160 -5.68 7.87 4.05
CA LEU A 160 -4.59 7.89 3.09
C LEU A 160 -3.87 6.55 3.12
N LYS A 161 -3.52 6.02 1.95
CA LYS A 161 -2.80 4.75 1.86
C LYS A 161 -1.39 4.97 2.42
N SER A 162 -1.00 4.16 3.40
CA SER A 162 0.35 4.21 3.95
C SER A 162 1.25 3.19 3.25
N PRO A 163 2.27 3.64 2.48
CA PRO A 163 3.18 2.74 1.77
C PRO A 163 4.20 2.08 2.71
N PHE A 164 4.30 2.53 3.97
CA PHE A 164 5.40 2.17 4.87
C PHE A 164 5.14 0.93 5.72
N HIS A 165 3.92 0.38 5.74
CA HIS A 165 3.56 -0.82 6.52
C HIS A 165 3.69 -2.14 5.72
N TRP A 166 4.55 -2.16 4.69
CA TRP A 166 4.68 -3.30 3.76
C TRP A 166 4.94 -4.64 4.48
N ASN A 167 5.74 -4.65 5.54
CA ASN A 167 6.05 -5.84 6.33
C ASN A 167 4.79 -6.43 6.96
N SER A 168 3.97 -5.59 7.58
CA SER A 168 2.75 -6.04 8.25
C SER A 168 1.68 -6.46 7.24
N GLN A 169 1.55 -5.71 6.14
CA GLN A 169 0.69 -6.08 5.02
C GLN A 169 1.07 -7.46 4.46
N ARG A 170 2.38 -7.73 4.29
CA ARG A 170 2.88 -9.03 3.84
C ARG A 170 2.58 -10.17 4.80
N LYS A 171 2.68 -9.94 6.11
CA LYS A 171 2.31 -10.95 7.11
C LYS A 171 0.84 -11.35 6.98
N ILE A 172 -0.06 -10.37 6.86
CA ILE A 172 -1.50 -10.62 6.65
C ILE A 172 -1.75 -11.36 5.33
N GLU A 173 -1.12 -10.91 4.24
CA GLU A 173 -1.23 -11.58 2.94
C GLU A 173 -0.77 -13.04 3.04
N ASN A 174 0.36 -13.31 3.69
CA ASN A 174 0.88 -14.68 3.88
C ASN A 174 -0.06 -15.55 4.71
N MET A 175 -0.53 -15.03 5.85
CA MET A 175 -1.51 -15.73 6.70
C MET A 175 -2.78 -16.12 5.94
N PHE A 176 -3.18 -15.30 4.97
CA PHE A 176 -4.32 -15.61 4.13
C PHE A 176 -4.00 -16.66 3.06
N ILE A 177 -2.84 -16.55 2.42
CA ILE A 177 -2.37 -17.49 1.39
C ILE A 177 -2.21 -18.90 1.97
N GLU A 178 -1.65 -19.02 3.17
CA GLU A 178 -1.48 -20.29 3.90
C GLU A 178 -2.81 -21.02 4.16
N LYS A 179 -3.95 -20.33 4.12
CA LYS A 179 -5.28 -20.92 4.30
C LYS A 179 -5.96 -21.32 3.00
N ILE A 180 -5.44 -20.87 1.86
CA ILE A 180 -5.98 -21.16 0.52
C ILE A 180 -5.27 -22.36 -0.12
N VAL A 181 -3.94 -22.39 0.01
CA VAL A 181 -3.08 -23.48 -0.48
C VAL A 181 -3.33 -24.72 0.38
#